data_AF-A0A7S0YFL0-F1
#
_entry.id   AF-A0A7S0YFL0-F1
#
_cell.length_a   1.000
_cell.length_b   1.000
_cell.length_c   1.000
_cell.angle_alpha   90.00
_cell.angle_beta   90.00
_cell.angle_gamma   90.00
#
_symmetry.space_group_name_H-M   'P 1'
#
loop_
_entity.id
_entity.type
_entity.pdbx_description
1 polymer ?
#
loop_
_entity_poly.entity_id
_entity_poly.type
_entity_poly.pdbx_seq_one_letter_code
_entity_poly.pdbx_strand_id
1 'polypeptide(L)'
;MVQALHDQGWRVVLDVVYNHVYGGGAKSRYSVLDKLVPGYYLRRHEDGSTCHSAACNNVASEHVMASKMMVDDVVHWAENYLVDGFRFDIMGHLMMSTMHDIRQALDLISCRRREEEEEE
;
A
#
# COMPACT_ATOMS: atom_id res chain seq x y z
N MET A 1 5.17 16.52 -11.89
CA MET A 1 5.22 16.92 -10.46
C MET A 1 6.48 16.37 -9.80
N VAL A 2 6.64 15.04 -9.70
CA VAL A 2 7.81 14.40 -9.06
C VAL A 2 9.14 14.91 -9.66
N GLN A 3 9.31 14.82 -10.99
CA GLN A 3 10.50 15.34 -11.67
C GLN A 3 10.81 16.81 -11.33
N ALA A 4 9.80 17.67 -11.32
CA ALA A 4 10.00 19.10 -11.04
C ALA A 4 10.47 19.38 -9.60
N LEU A 5 10.17 18.48 -8.64
CA LEU A 5 10.70 18.54 -7.28
C LEU A 5 12.14 18.01 -7.24
N HIS A 6 12.42 16.92 -7.97
CA HIS A 6 13.77 16.38 -8.12
C HIS A 6 14.74 17.37 -8.76
N ASP A 7 14.31 18.09 -9.80
CA ASP A 7 15.11 19.13 -10.48
C ASP A 7 15.48 20.29 -9.53
N GLN A 8 14.75 20.45 -8.43
CA GLN A 8 15.01 21.43 -7.37
C GLN A 8 15.80 20.83 -6.19
N GLY A 9 16.23 19.58 -6.28
CA GLY A 9 16.97 18.87 -5.23
C GLY A 9 16.11 18.29 -4.11
N TRP A 10 14.78 18.22 -4.27
CA TRP A 10 13.87 17.67 -3.25
C TRP A 10 13.47 16.24 -3.58
N ARG A 11 13.45 15.38 -2.56
CA ARG A 11 12.86 14.03 -2.62
C ARG A 11 11.37 14.05 -2.25
N VAL A 12 10.61 13.12 -2.78
CA VAL A 12 9.15 13.02 -2.61
C VAL A 12 8.78 11.80 -1.76
N VAL A 13 8.12 12.05 -0.63
CA VAL A 13 7.52 10.99 0.19
C VAL A 13 6.01 10.96 -0.04
N LEU A 14 5.47 9.81 -0.39
CA LEU A 14 4.04 9.61 -0.59
C LEU A 14 3.37 9.15 0.71
N ASP A 15 2.28 9.81 1.10
CA ASP A 15 1.41 9.33 2.18
C ASP A 15 0.47 8.26 1.63
N VAL A 16 0.65 7.01 2.05
CA VAL A 16 -0.11 5.86 1.55
C VAL A 16 -1.06 5.33 2.62
N VAL A 17 -2.30 5.07 2.20
CA VAL A 17 -3.41 4.71 3.09
C VAL A 17 -3.91 3.31 2.74
N TYR A 18 -3.24 2.30 3.30
CA TYR A 18 -3.62 0.88 3.12
C TYR A 18 -4.46 0.32 4.26
N ASN A 19 -4.58 1.05 5.37
CA ASN A 19 -5.22 0.56 6.59
C ASN A 19 -6.75 0.45 6.48
N HIS A 20 -7.39 1.21 5.58
CA HIS A 20 -8.83 1.16 5.34
C HIS A 20 -9.19 1.53 3.90
N VAL A 21 -10.42 1.19 3.49
CA VAL A 21 -11.04 1.68 2.25
C VAL A 21 -12.34 2.41 2.53
N TYR A 22 -12.65 3.40 1.68
CA TYR A 22 -13.84 4.22 1.83
C TYR A 22 -15.15 3.42 1.64
N GLY A 23 -15.20 2.50 0.67
CA GLY A 23 -16.42 1.73 0.35
C GLY A 23 -16.29 0.22 0.57
N GLY A 24 -17.28 -0.35 1.26
CA GLY A 24 -17.49 -1.81 1.39
C GLY A 24 -18.86 -2.26 0.86
N GLY A 25 -19.00 -3.56 0.65
CA GLY A 25 -20.24 -4.23 0.25
C GLY A 25 -20.65 -4.07 -1.22
N ALA A 26 -21.56 -4.94 -1.65
CA ALA A 26 -22.02 -5.03 -3.03
C ALA A 26 -22.69 -3.74 -3.58
N LYS A 27 -23.33 -2.96 -2.70
CA LYS A 27 -24.19 -1.83 -3.09
C LYS A 27 -23.47 -0.48 -3.11
N SER A 28 -22.33 -0.33 -2.44
CA SER A 28 -21.64 0.96 -2.37
C SER A 28 -20.99 1.29 -3.71
N ARG A 29 -21.26 2.46 -4.30
CA ARG A 29 -20.61 2.89 -5.55
C ARG A 29 -19.09 3.00 -5.44
N TYR A 30 -18.59 3.19 -4.22
CA TYR A 30 -17.16 3.35 -3.92
C TYR A 30 -16.46 2.05 -3.55
N SER A 31 -17.20 0.94 -3.47
CA SER A 31 -16.58 -0.37 -3.22
C SER A 31 -16.05 -0.97 -4.51
N VAL A 32 -14.79 -1.40 -4.46
CA VAL A 32 -14.08 -2.12 -5.52
C VAL A 32 -13.68 -3.50 -5.01
N LEU A 33 -12.75 -3.54 -4.04
CA LEU A 33 -12.19 -4.78 -3.52
C LEU A 33 -13.25 -5.73 -2.94
N ASP A 34 -14.14 -5.19 -2.09
CA ASP A 34 -15.18 -5.98 -1.42
C ASP A 34 -16.37 -6.31 -2.34
N LYS A 35 -16.51 -5.64 -3.50
CA LYS A 35 -17.42 -6.12 -4.55
C LYS A 35 -16.84 -7.30 -5.30
N LEU A 36 -15.53 -7.28 -5.55
CA LEU A 36 -14.86 -8.31 -6.33
C LEU A 36 -14.76 -9.62 -5.54
N VAL A 37 -14.31 -9.53 -4.28
CA VAL A 37 -14.20 -10.69 -3.39
C VAL A 37 -14.81 -10.33 -2.02
N PRO A 38 -16.14 -10.50 -1.87
CA PRO A 38 -16.86 -10.10 -0.67
C PRO A 38 -16.32 -10.78 0.60
N GLY A 39 -16.03 -9.98 1.63
CA GLY A 39 -15.61 -10.44 2.94
C GLY A 39 -14.16 -10.91 3.02
N TYR A 40 -13.36 -10.75 1.95
CA TYR A 40 -11.94 -11.11 1.94
C TYR A 40 -11.03 -9.93 2.31
N TYR A 41 -11.08 -8.82 1.57
CA TYR A 41 -10.11 -7.73 1.78
C TYR A 41 -10.35 -6.93 3.07
N LEU A 42 -11.55 -7.00 3.63
CA LEU A 42 -11.93 -6.25 4.82
C LEU A 42 -11.79 -7.10 6.08
N ARG A 43 -11.22 -6.52 7.14
CA ARG A 43 -11.13 -7.17 8.45
C ARG A 43 -12.53 -7.27 9.07
N ARG A 44 -12.82 -8.41 9.70
CA ARG A 44 -14.12 -8.70 10.30
C ARG A 44 -13.96 -9.08 11.77
N HIS A 45 -14.96 -8.73 12.56
CA HIS A 45 -15.15 -9.26 13.90
C HIS A 45 -15.61 -10.72 13.83
N GLU A 46 -15.59 -11.41 14.97
CA GLU A 46 -16.04 -12.82 15.08
C GLU A 46 -17.51 -12.99 14.66
N ASP A 47 -18.35 -11.97 14.87
CA ASP A 47 -19.75 -11.96 14.44
C ASP A 47 -19.93 -11.73 12.92
N GLY A 48 -18.83 -11.55 12.19
CA GLY A 48 -18.82 -11.28 10.76
C GLY A 48 -19.10 -9.83 10.38
N SER A 49 -19.28 -8.90 11.32
CA SER A 49 -19.33 -7.47 10.98
C SER A 49 -17.95 -6.96 10.56
N THR A 50 -17.90 -5.96 9.66
CA THR A 50 -16.63 -5.32 9.27
C THR A 50 -16.09 -4.48 10.43
N CYS A 51 -14.77 -4.49 10.64
CA CYS A 51 -14.10 -3.63 11.61
C CYS A 51 -13.94 -2.19 11.09
N HIS A 52 -14.18 -1.19 11.95
CA HIS A 52 -14.10 0.24 11.58
C HIS A 52 -13.19 1.14 12.44
N SER A 53 -12.24 0.55 13.15
CA SER A 53 -11.36 1.31 14.05
C SER A 53 -10.36 2.25 13.35
N ALA A 54 -10.10 2.05 12.05
CA ALA A 54 -9.27 2.94 11.24
C ALA A 54 -10.12 3.87 10.36
N ALA A 55 -11.09 4.55 10.99
CA ALA A 55 -12.08 5.44 10.38
C ALA A 55 -13.22 4.78 9.59
N CYS A 56 -12.91 3.92 8.61
CA CYS A 56 -13.93 3.26 7.76
C CYS A 56 -13.62 1.76 7.63
N ASN A 57 -13.72 1.15 6.45
CA ASN A 57 -13.66 -0.31 6.33
C ASN A 57 -12.19 -0.78 6.44
N ASN A 58 -11.81 -1.31 7.60
CA ASN A 58 -10.43 -1.75 7.84
C ASN A 58 -10.02 -2.84 6.84
N VAL A 59 -8.80 -2.75 6.30
CA VAL A 59 -8.22 -3.77 5.42
C VAL A 59 -7.54 -4.86 6.25
N ALA A 60 -7.68 -6.11 5.84
CA ALA A 60 -7.05 -7.27 6.47
C ALA A 60 -5.72 -7.62 5.80
N SER A 61 -4.63 -6.89 6.12
CA SER A 61 -3.28 -7.17 5.58
C SER A 61 -2.75 -8.58 5.90
N GLU A 62 -3.31 -9.23 6.91
CA GLU A 62 -3.04 -10.63 7.26
C GLU A 62 -3.48 -11.62 6.17
N HIS A 63 -4.33 -11.20 5.24
CA HIS A 63 -4.70 -12.01 4.08
C HIS A 63 -3.69 -11.88 2.95
N VAL A 64 -3.30 -13.01 2.37
CA VAL A 64 -2.23 -13.11 1.35
C VAL A 64 -2.42 -12.10 0.21
N MET A 65 -3.61 -12.01 -0.38
CA MET A 65 -3.84 -11.13 -1.53
C MET A 65 -4.01 -9.66 -1.13
N ALA A 66 -4.31 -9.36 0.13
CA ALA A 66 -4.30 -7.99 0.64
C ALA A 66 -2.86 -7.51 0.87
N SER A 67 -2.01 -8.33 1.49
CA SER A 67 -0.57 -8.07 1.63
C SER A 67 0.09 -7.88 0.27
N LYS A 68 -0.16 -8.81 -0.67
CA LYS A 68 0.37 -8.73 -2.03
C LYS A 68 -0.03 -7.43 -2.74
N MET A 69 -1.30 -7.03 -2.65
CA MET A 69 -1.77 -5.78 -3.25
C MET A 69 -1.01 -4.57 -2.71
N MET A 70 -0.73 -4.51 -1.40
CA MET A 70 0.04 -3.41 -0.81
C MET A 70 1.49 -3.39 -1.31
N VAL A 71 2.15 -4.55 -1.37
CA VAL A 71 3.52 -4.66 -1.91
C VAL A 71 3.56 -4.24 -3.37
N ASP A 72 2.65 -4.76 -4.19
CA ASP A 72 2.59 -4.48 -5.62
C ASP A 72 2.33 -2.97 -5.88
N ASP A 73 1.46 -2.32 -5.11
CA ASP A 73 1.17 -0.89 -5.26
C ASP A 73 2.37 -0.02 -4.84
N VAL A 74 3.04 -0.34 -3.74
CA VAL A 74 4.26 0.38 -3.31
C VAL A 74 5.37 0.26 -4.37
N VAL A 75 5.58 -0.94 -4.91
CA VAL A 75 6.51 -1.17 -6.02
C VAL A 75 6.10 -0.37 -7.24
N HIS A 76 4.80 -0.35 -7.58
CA HIS A 76 4.29 0.41 -8.71
C HIS A 76 4.61 1.91 -8.60
N TRP A 77 4.40 2.52 -7.42
CA TRP A 77 4.77 3.91 -7.17
C TRP A 77 6.27 4.16 -7.26
N ALA A 78 7.08 3.27 -6.66
CA ALA A 78 8.53 3.41 -6.67
C ALA A 78 9.10 3.30 -8.09
N GLU A 79 8.66 2.32 -8.89
CA GLU A 79 9.20 2.05 -10.23
C GLU A 79 8.65 3.00 -11.28
N ASN A 80 7.33 3.23 -11.31
CA ASN A 80 6.69 3.92 -12.43
C ASN A 80 6.56 5.43 -12.21
N TYR A 81 6.60 5.89 -10.96
CA TYR A 81 6.50 7.31 -10.62
C TYR A 81 7.73 7.87 -9.92
N LEU A 82 8.72 7.02 -9.62
CA LEU A 82 10.01 7.41 -9.04
C LEU A 82 9.88 8.17 -7.70
N VAL A 83 8.89 7.81 -6.87
CA VAL A 83 8.81 8.37 -5.51
C VAL A 83 9.97 7.87 -4.65
N ASP A 84 10.44 8.69 -3.71
CA ASP A 84 11.64 8.42 -2.92
C ASP A 84 11.37 7.73 -1.58
N GLY A 85 10.11 7.75 -1.13
CA GLY A 85 9.75 7.16 0.15
C GLY A 85 8.25 7.13 0.38
N PHE A 86 7.88 6.46 1.48
CA PHE A 86 6.49 6.23 1.85
C PHE A 86 6.28 6.51 3.33
N ARG A 87 5.21 7.22 3.64
CA ARG A 87 4.67 7.36 4.99
C ARG A 87 3.40 6.52 5.05
N PHE A 88 3.36 5.54 5.94
CA PHE A 88 2.23 4.62 6.07
C PHE A 88 1.23 5.17 7.09
N ASP A 89 0.05 5.53 6.61
CA ASP A 89 -1.05 5.95 7.48
C ASP A 89 -1.49 4.81 8.39
N ILE A 90 -1.63 5.10 9.69
CA ILE A 90 -2.01 4.17 10.76
C ILE A 90 -1.32 2.79 10.58
N MET A 91 0.01 2.81 10.46
CA MET A 91 0.80 1.59 10.22
C MET A 91 0.55 0.47 11.24
N GLY A 92 0.09 0.81 12.46
CA GLY A 92 -0.28 -0.16 13.50
C GLY A 92 -1.45 -1.08 13.15
N HIS A 93 -2.21 -0.80 12.08
CA HIS A 93 -3.27 -1.68 11.57
C HIS A 93 -2.79 -2.67 10.51
N LEU A 94 -1.55 -2.51 10.02
CA LEU A 94 -0.92 -3.36 9.03
C LEU A 94 -0.08 -4.44 9.72
N MET A 95 0.02 -5.62 9.11
CA MET A 95 0.88 -6.69 9.62
C MET A 95 2.35 -6.31 9.50
N MET A 96 3.12 -6.60 10.55
CA MET A 96 4.58 -6.42 10.53
C MET A 96 5.24 -7.20 9.39
N SER A 97 4.75 -8.41 9.09
CA SER A 97 5.24 -9.21 7.96
C SER A 97 5.05 -8.48 6.62
N THR A 98 3.88 -7.90 6.37
CA THR A 98 3.64 -7.08 5.18
C THR A 98 4.60 -5.90 5.08
N MET A 99 4.90 -5.24 6.21
CA MET A 99 5.86 -4.14 6.23
C MET A 99 7.30 -4.60 5.91
N HIS A 100 7.69 -5.78 6.39
CA HIS A 100 8.98 -6.38 6.02
C HIS A 100 9.03 -6.76 4.54
N ASP A 101 7.96 -7.34 3.99
CA ASP A 101 7.87 -7.68 2.57
C ASP A 101 8.00 -6.43 1.68
N ILE A 102 7.31 -5.34 2.05
CA ILE A 102 7.42 -4.04 1.38
C ILE A 102 8.85 -3.51 1.44
N ARG A 103 9.48 -3.53 2.63
CA ARG A 103 10.86 -3.07 2.81
C ARG A 103 11.82 -3.85 1.91
N GLN A 104 11.71 -5.18 1.89
CA GLN A 104 12.55 -6.04 1.06
C GLN A 104 12.35 -5.75 -0.43
N ALA A 105 11.10 -5.57 -0.88
CA ALA A 105 10.81 -5.24 -2.28
C ALA A 105 11.44 -3.90 -2.70
N LEU A 106 11.38 -2.87 -1.84
CA LEU A 106 11.99 -1.57 -2.09
C LEU A 106 13.53 -1.60 -2.07
N ASP A 107 14.14 -2.45 -1.25
CA ASP A 107 15.59 -2.64 -1.25
C ASP A 107 16.08 -3.22 -2.58
N LEU A 108 15.36 -4.19 -3.14
CA LEU A 108 15.70 -4.78 -4.43
C LEU A 108 15.66 -3.75 -5.56
N ILE A 109 14.68 -2.85 -5.56
CA ILE A 109 14.61 -1.75 -6.54
C ILE A 109 15.81 -0.81 -6.38
N SER A 110 16.14 -0.46 -5.14
CA SER A 110 17.24 0.45 -4.84
C SER A 110 18.60 -0.11 -5.24
N CYS A 111 18.82 -1.42 -5.04
CA CYS A 111 20.04 -2.09 -5.50
C CYS A 111 20.16 -2.06 -7.03
N ARG A 112 19.10 -2.45 -7.76
CA ARG A 112 19.12 -2.45 -9.23
C ARG A 112 19.43 -1.07 -9.82
N ARG A 113 18.86 -0.01 -9.26
CA ARG A 113 19.14 1.37 -9.72
C ARG A 113 20.59 1.78 -9.54
N ARG A 114 21.23 1.37 -8.43
CA ARG A 114 22.65 1.64 -8.22
C ARG A 114 23.54 0.89 -9.20
N GLU A 115 23.18 -0.36 -9.50
CA GLU A 115 23.88 -1.15 -10.51
C GLU A 115 23.77 -0.50 -11.90
N GLU A 116 22.59 0.00 -12.28
CA GLU A 116 22.37 0.73 -13.53
C GLU A 116 23.17 2.05 -13.60
N GLU A 117 23.25 2.80 -12.49
CA GLU A 117 24.05 4.04 -12.40
C GLU A 117 25.58 3.79 -12.45
N GLU A 118 26.05 2.61 -12.03
CA GLU A 118 27.47 2.23 -12.09
C GLU A 118 27.90 1.74 -13.49
N GLU A 119 26.94 1.36 -14.35
CA GLU A 119 27.19 0.91 -15.72
C GLU A 119 27.20 2.05 -16.76
N GLU A 120 26.67 3.23 -16.43
CA GLU A 120 26.70 4.48 -17.26
C GLU A 120 27.96 5.34 -17.06
#